data_AF-A0A7S4I5P7-F1
#
_entry.id   AF-A0A7S4I5P7-F1
#
_cell.length_a   1.000
_cell.length_b   1.000
_cell.length_c   1.000
_cell.angle_alpha   90.00
_cell.angle_beta   90.00
_cell.angle_gamma   90.00
#
_symmetry.space_group_name_H-M   'P 1'
#
loop_
_entity.id
_entity.type
_entity.pdbx_description
1 polymer ?
#
loop_
_entity_poly.entity_id
_entity_poly.type
_entity_poly.pdbx_seq_one_letter_code
_entity_poly.pdbx_strand_id
1 'polypeptide(L)'
;MLATRRALSAASGGISRKRTLALSVQFLHPKFGMKKHEILSRATAFLLAVDPPDADHGLTGGAESAEVLLKRREEERSLRLLRQHYSPDPAGGPQRPASELGWLEFCPSRHRPLAHVVAASHVVSPWMWPAYYPHDWLKAIELEHCAYSLEVFDSEEAERTPGGDGAEALAKFGLNPYPIHHPTGMDLAIMHIKNEETALKHMQDLGVEMMHLRDDDNHFQRGEKILFEGFEVADDNAVDGSDAPKKKGKGGGGEDDERTFFPFSEPGHLIFASPERLLAETDRPLPEGLCGGPTIDGDGRVAGIVEGIVPLDHDDERLRGAAAFLPSPLVRDFIQWAEKEMLERIVPKKVFDKVCEIKAGKALFEDQPEFNADKAQEELEKAQEEAAAAEEKEKGGRGRSEGPKEGKEFWEAEGKKIEKAYDSMAGTLKDRHTPEEVEAIMATIERERQEVIDTLTREGGDIDEIIAKVRRRTRERQAELYQEINEEMAKKGVQEGEIVSEEKKEDDTNGRKS
;
A
#
# COMPACT_ATOMS: atom_id res chain seq x y z
N MET A 1 -3.56 -34.79 -20.78
CA MET A 1 -3.24 -33.84 -19.70
C MET A 1 -2.65 -32.52 -20.21
N LEU A 2 -1.68 -32.49 -21.13
CA LEU A 2 -1.18 -31.24 -21.75
C LEU A 2 -2.23 -30.41 -22.54
N ALA A 3 -3.31 -31.05 -23.01
CA ALA A 3 -4.35 -30.40 -23.82
C ALA A 3 -5.27 -29.45 -23.00
N THR A 4 -5.51 -29.74 -21.73
CA THR A 4 -6.38 -28.91 -20.88
C THR A 4 -5.66 -27.62 -20.42
N ARG A 5 -4.34 -27.69 -20.18
CA ARG A 5 -3.50 -26.50 -19.90
C ARG A 5 -3.46 -25.52 -21.09
N ARG A 6 -3.49 -26.02 -22.33
CA ARG A 6 -3.48 -25.17 -23.54
C ARG A 6 -4.83 -24.48 -23.84
N ALA A 7 -5.95 -25.08 -23.44
CA ALA A 7 -7.28 -24.56 -23.81
C ALA A 7 -7.63 -23.24 -23.10
N LEU A 8 -7.14 -22.99 -21.89
CA LEU A 8 -7.31 -21.72 -21.18
C LEU A 8 -6.30 -20.65 -21.62
N SER A 9 -5.13 -21.03 -22.15
CA SER A 9 -4.07 -20.12 -22.60
C SER A 9 -4.22 -19.65 -24.06
N ALA A 10 -4.94 -20.39 -24.92
CA ALA A 10 -4.96 -20.14 -26.36
C ALA A 10 -5.88 -19.00 -26.83
N ALA A 11 -6.66 -18.36 -25.94
CA ALA A 11 -7.61 -17.32 -26.32
C ALA A 11 -7.01 -15.90 -26.39
N SER A 12 -5.83 -15.67 -25.80
CA SER A 12 -5.11 -14.40 -25.88
C SER A 12 -3.84 -14.57 -26.72
N GLY A 13 -3.75 -13.87 -27.85
CA GLY A 13 -2.72 -14.06 -28.90
C GLY A 13 -1.27 -13.72 -28.54
N GLY A 14 -0.91 -13.70 -27.26
CA GLY A 14 0.46 -13.67 -26.77
C GLY A 14 0.56 -14.62 -25.59
N ILE A 15 1.58 -15.48 -25.56
CA ILE A 15 1.86 -16.31 -24.39
C ILE A 15 2.30 -15.33 -23.28
N SER A 16 1.34 -14.89 -22.44
CA SER A 16 1.65 -14.15 -21.22
C SER A 16 2.50 -15.09 -20.38
N ARG A 17 3.76 -14.71 -20.15
CA ARG A 17 4.67 -15.53 -19.35
C ARG A 17 4.18 -15.48 -17.93
N LYS A 18 3.73 -16.60 -17.39
CA LYS A 18 3.32 -16.68 -15.99
C LYS A 18 4.50 -16.34 -15.08
N ARG A 19 4.21 -15.56 -14.04
CA ARG A 19 5.16 -15.17 -13.00
C ARG A 19 4.59 -15.56 -11.65
N THR A 20 5.48 -16.02 -10.78
CA THR A 20 5.12 -16.38 -9.40
C THR A 20 5.92 -15.49 -8.46
N LEU A 21 5.30 -15.08 -7.35
CA LEU A 21 5.89 -14.14 -6.39
C LEU A 21 6.17 -14.84 -5.06
N ALA A 22 7.42 -14.78 -4.61
CA ALA A 22 7.81 -15.31 -3.31
C ALA A 22 8.00 -14.14 -2.33
N LEU A 23 7.36 -14.23 -1.17
CA LEU A 23 7.64 -13.34 -0.06
C LEU A 23 8.77 -13.93 0.76
N SER A 24 9.81 -13.14 0.96
CA SER A 24 11.00 -13.50 1.72
C SER A 24 11.09 -12.61 2.95
N VAL A 25 11.06 -13.24 4.12
CA VAL A 25 11.33 -12.62 5.42
C VAL A 25 12.77 -12.92 5.78
N GLN A 26 13.57 -11.86 5.92
CA GLN A 26 14.94 -11.95 6.38
C GLN A 26 15.03 -11.38 7.79
N PHE A 27 15.92 -11.90 8.62
CA PHE A 27 16.11 -11.40 9.97
C PHE A 27 17.58 -11.20 10.32
N LEU A 28 17.84 -10.24 11.20
CA LEU A 28 19.15 -9.95 11.77
C LEU A 28 18.98 -9.70 13.27
N HIS A 29 19.55 -10.58 14.09
CA HIS A 29 19.49 -10.45 15.53
C HIS A 29 20.90 -10.46 16.15
N PRO A 30 21.45 -9.28 16.52
CA PRO A 30 22.84 -9.17 16.99
C PRO A 30 23.20 -10.05 18.20
N LYS A 31 22.24 -10.33 19.11
CA LYS A 31 22.53 -11.19 20.28
C LYS A 31 22.79 -12.65 19.92
N PHE A 32 22.42 -13.08 18.71
CA PHE A 32 22.75 -14.42 18.19
C PHE A 32 24.09 -14.44 17.46
N GLY A 33 24.84 -13.33 17.45
CA GLY A 33 26.13 -13.23 16.76
C GLY A 33 25.99 -13.09 15.24
N MET A 34 24.77 -12.84 14.73
CA MET A 34 24.51 -12.64 13.31
C MET A 34 25.17 -11.35 12.83
N LYS A 35 25.84 -11.43 11.67
CA LYS A 35 26.52 -10.30 11.03
C LYS A 35 25.82 -9.80 9.77
N LYS A 36 24.95 -10.62 9.20
CA LYS A 36 24.17 -10.35 8.00
C LYS A 36 22.73 -10.84 8.21
N HIS A 37 21.82 -10.31 7.40
CA HIS A 37 20.46 -10.84 7.36
C HIS A 37 20.49 -12.28 6.83
N GLU A 38 19.74 -13.16 7.47
CA GLU A 38 19.52 -14.54 7.04
C GLU A 38 18.03 -14.74 6.74
N ILE A 39 17.70 -15.74 5.93
CA ILE A 39 16.30 -16.04 5.59
C ILE A 39 15.64 -16.68 6.82
N LEU A 40 14.59 -16.03 7.34
CA LEU A 40 13.77 -16.55 8.43
C LEU A 40 12.67 -17.46 7.90
N SER A 41 11.97 -16.99 6.87
CA SER A 41 10.88 -17.70 6.21
C SER A 41 10.72 -17.20 4.79
N ARG A 42 10.23 -18.09 3.92
CA ARG A 42 9.91 -17.77 2.53
C ARG A 42 8.72 -18.62 2.10
N ALA A 43 7.74 -18.00 1.46
CA ALA A 43 6.60 -18.72 0.88
C ALA A 43 5.97 -17.93 -0.27
N THR A 44 4.89 -18.47 -0.80
CA THR A 44 4.11 -17.82 -1.86
C THR A 44 3.42 -16.56 -1.36
N ALA A 45 3.39 -15.53 -2.20
CA ALA A 45 2.54 -14.37 -2.06
C ALA A 45 1.93 -14.00 -3.42
N PHE A 46 0.95 -13.10 -3.43
CA PHE A 46 0.39 -12.54 -4.66
C PHE A 46 0.03 -11.06 -4.49
N LEU A 47 -0.11 -10.36 -5.62
CA LEU A 47 -0.58 -8.99 -5.64
C LEU A 47 -2.10 -8.97 -5.78
N LEU A 48 -2.77 -8.38 -4.80
CA LEU A 48 -4.19 -8.10 -4.87
C LEU A 48 -4.40 -6.61 -5.14
N ALA A 49 -5.08 -6.29 -6.25
CA ALA A 49 -5.40 -4.92 -6.60
C ALA A 49 -6.37 -4.29 -5.58
N VAL A 50 -6.11 -3.03 -5.21
CA VAL A 50 -6.98 -2.23 -4.33
C VAL A 50 -8.19 -1.72 -5.09
N ASP A 51 -7.97 -1.30 -6.34
CA ASP A 51 -9.04 -0.82 -7.20
C ASP A 51 -9.85 -1.98 -7.81
N PRO A 52 -11.15 -1.77 -8.08
CA PRO A 52 -11.91 -2.72 -8.86
C PRO A 52 -11.28 -2.90 -10.25
N PRO A 53 -11.52 -4.04 -10.91
CA PRO A 53 -11.07 -4.22 -12.29
C PRO A 53 -11.68 -3.15 -13.18
N ASP A 54 -10.89 -2.58 -14.09
CA ASP A 54 -11.41 -1.66 -15.09
C ASP A 54 -12.51 -2.36 -15.91
N ALA A 55 -13.68 -1.71 -16.02
CA ALA A 55 -14.85 -2.28 -16.71
C ALA A 55 -14.61 -2.57 -18.21
N ASP A 56 -13.49 -2.10 -18.77
CA ASP A 56 -13.22 -2.04 -20.21
C ASP A 56 -12.15 -3.05 -20.71
N HIS A 57 -11.67 -3.97 -19.87
CA HIS A 57 -10.81 -5.06 -20.36
C HIS A 57 -11.57 -6.23 -20.99
N GLY A 58 -12.90 -6.12 -21.12
CA GLY A 58 -13.70 -6.99 -21.96
C GLY A 58 -13.36 -6.78 -23.44
N LEU A 59 -12.29 -7.41 -23.92
CA LEU A 59 -11.98 -7.89 -25.28
C LEU A 59 -12.89 -7.44 -26.44
N THR A 60 -13.14 -6.14 -26.57
CA THR A 60 -13.62 -5.54 -27.80
C THR A 60 -12.47 -4.72 -28.34
N GLY A 61 -11.51 -5.44 -28.92
CA GLY A 61 -10.49 -4.88 -29.81
C GLY A 61 -11.13 -4.32 -31.10
N GLY A 62 -12.15 -3.48 -30.96
CA GLY A 62 -12.52 -2.52 -31.99
C GLY A 62 -11.40 -1.50 -32.02
N ALA A 63 -10.67 -1.43 -33.13
CA ALA A 63 -9.67 -0.40 -33.36
C ALA A 63 -10.36 0.98 -33.34
N GLU A 64 -10.45 1.59 -32.15
CA GLU A 64 -10.73 3.02 -32.06
C GLU A 64 -9.58 3.77 -32.73
N SER A 65 -9.92 4.68 -33.64
CA SER A 65 -8.90 5.46 -34.32
C SER A 65 -8.08 6.27 -33.31
N ALA A 66 -6.79 6.42 -33.56
CA ALA A 66 -5.88 7.22 -32.71
C ALA A 66 -6.41 8.65 -32.45
N GLU A 67 -7.25 9.17 -33.34
CA GLU A 67 -7.88 10.49 -33.25
C GLU A 67 -8.97 10.57 -32.17
N VAL A 68 -9.73 9.49 -31.97
CA VAL A 68 -10.74 9.38 -30.90
C VAL A 68 -10.05 9.28 -29.53
N LEU A 69 -8.97 8.50 -29.45
CA LEU A 69 -8.16 8.38 -28.23
C LEU A 69 -7.47 9.69 -27.84
N LEU A 70 -6.98 10.46 -28.82
CA LEU A 70 -6.37 11.76 -28.57
C LEU A 70 -7.40 12.79 -28.10
N LYS A 71 -8.58 12.85 -28.72
CA LYS A 71 -9.68 13.73 -28.27
C LYS A 71 -10.15 13.40 -26.86
N ARG A 72 -10.35 12.13 -26.55
CA ARG A 72 -10.74 11.69 -25.20
C ARG A 72 -9.69 12.10 -24.16
N ARG A 73 -8.40 11.94 -24.46
CA ARG A 73 -7.31 12.39 -23.59
C ARG A 73 -7.25 13.91 -23.42
N GLU A 74 -7.52 14.69 -24.46
CA GLU A 74 -7.58 16.16 -24.38
C GLU A 74 -8.79 16.65 -23.57
N GLU A 75 -9.94 16.00 -23.71
CA GLU A 75 -11.15 16.27 -22.95
C GLU A 75 -10.96 15.91 -21.47
N GLU A 76 -10.38 14.74 -21.17
CA GLU A 76 -10.03 14.33 -19.81
C GLU A 76 -9.00 15.28 -19.18
N ARG A 77 -7.98 15.71 -19.94
CA ARG A 77 -6.99 16.69 -19.47
C ARG A 77 -7.62 18.05 -19.20
N SER A 78 -8.56 18.49 -20.04
CA SER A 78 -9.28 19.75 -19.86
C SER A 78 -10.21 19.69 -18.64
N LEU A 79 -10.90 18.56 -18.43
CA LEU A 79 -11.72 18.31 -17.24
C LEU A 79 -10.87 18.25 -15.96
N ARG A 80 -9.67 17.67 -16.01
CA ARG A 80 -8.71 17.64 -14.88
C ARG A 80 -8.19 19.04 -14.52
N LEU A 81 -8.00 19.91 -15.51
CA LEU A 81 -7.56 21.30 -15.27
C LEU A 81 -8.68 22.17 -14.67
N LEU A 82 -9.95 21.91 -15.03
CA LEU A 82 -11.12 22.63 -14.52
C LEU A 82 -11.54 22.24 -13.09
N ARG A 83 -11.13 21.06 -12.58
CA ARG A 83 -11.53 20.53 -11.26
C ARG A 83 -10.47 20.68 -10.15
N GLN A 84 -9.58 21.66 -10.25
CA GLN A 84 -8.46 21.84 -9.29
C GLN A 84 -8.85 22.26 -7.87
N HIS A 85 -10.13 22.43 -7.55
CA HIS A 85 -10.61 22.47 -6.17
C HIS A 85 -11.18 21.09 -5.79
N TYR A 86 -10.35 20.24 -5.18
CA TYR A 86 -10.72 18.92 -4.66
C TYR A 86 -11.62 18.11 -5.63
N SER A 87 -11.12 17.75 -6.81
CA SER A 87 -11.70 16.59 -7.49
C SER A 87 -11.40 15.39 -6.60
N PRO A 88 -12.40 14.63 -6.11
CA PRO A 88 -12.16 13.22 -5.85
C PRO A 88 -11.52 12.71 -7.14
N ASP A 89 -10.28 12.24 -7.06
CA ASP A 89 -9.71 11.45 -8.12
C ASP A 89 -10.44 10.12 -7.92
N PRO A 90 -11.57 9.86 -8.64
CA PRO A 90 -12.32 8.67 -8.37
C PRO A 90 -11.35 7.52 -8.58
N ALA A 91 -11.35 6.58 -7.64
CA ALA A 91 -10.76 5.27 -7.87
C ALA A 91 -11.05 4.81 -9.31
N GLY A 92 -10.08 4.13 -9.95
CA GLY A 92 -10.32 3.55 -11.26
C GLY A 92 -11.58 2.68 -11.27
N GLY A 93 -12.14 2.43 -12.46
CA GLY A 93 -13.30 1.57 -12.62
C GLY A 93 -14.68 2.28 -12.72
N PRO A 94 -15.77 1.51 -12.68
CA PRO A 94 -17.12 1.99 -12.93
C PRO A 94 -17.64 2.88 -11.78
N GLN A 95 -18.55 3.81 -12.11
CA GLN A 95 -19.23 4.61 -11.09
C GLN A 95 -20.05 3.71 -10.17
N ARG A 96 -19.77 3.80 -8.86
CA ARG A 96 -20.46 3.07 -7.79
C ARG A 96 -20.99 4.05 -6.75
N PRO A 97 -22.09 3.73 -6.04
CA PRO A 97 -22.53 4.52 -4.91
C PRO A 97 -21.44 4.55 -3.83
N ALA A 98 -21.34 5.65 -3.09
CA ALA A 98 -20.28 5.85 -2.10
C ALA A 98 -20.22 4.74 -1.03
N SER A 99 -21.37 4.12 -0.70
CA SER A 99 -21.45 2.98 0.21
C SER A 99 -20.69 1.74 -0.29
N GLU A 100 -20.55 1.56 -1.60
CA GLU A 100 -19.92 0.40 -2.25
C GLU A 100 -18.42 0.62 -2.55
N LEU A 101 -17.89 1.83 -2.42
CA LEU A 101 -16.47 2.11 -2.63
C LEU A 101 -15.60 1.43 -1.57
N GLY A 102 -14.43 0.89 -1.90
CA GLY A 102 -13.44 0.43 -0.93
C GLY A 102 -13.08 1.51 0.10
N TRP A 103 -12.54 1.12 1.26
CA TRP A 103 -12.24 2.09 2.31
C TRP A 103 -11.13 3.04 1.87
N LEU A 104 -10.12 2.53 1.17
CA LEU A 104 -9.05 3.38 0.67
C LEU A 104 -9.44 4.23 -0.54
N GLU A 105 -10.57 3.98 -1.20
CA GLU A 105 -11.08 4.85 -2.28
C GLU A 105 -11.56 6.22 -1.79
N PHE A 106 -11.73 6.40 -0.48
CA PHE A 106 -11.94 7.71 0.15
C PHE A 106 -10.63 8.46 0.41
N CYS A 107 -9.48 7.81 0.22
CA CYS A 107 -8.16 8.40 0.36
C CYS A 107 -7.72 9.04 -0.98
N PRO A 108 -7.01 10.19 -0.98
CA PRO A 108 -6.41 10.70 -2.20
C PRO A 108 -5.49 9.65 -2.85
N SER A 109 -5.57 9.50 -4.18
CA SER A 109 -4.85 8.48 -4.96
C SER A 109 -3.35 8.39 -4.62
N ARG A 110 -2.68 9.52 -4.40
CA ARG A 110 -1.25 9.59 -4.01
C ARG A 110 -0.89 8.96 -2.65
N HIS A 111 -1.86 8.72 -1.79
CA HIS A 111 -1.67 8.13 -0.45
C HIS A 111 -2.23 6.71 -0.35
N ARG A 112 -2.87 6.24 -1.41
CA ARG A 112 -3.50 4.94 -1.48
C ARG A 112 -2.56 3.94 -2.14
N PRO A 113 -2.27 2.78 -1.52
CA PRO A 113 -1.59 1.70 -2.21
C PRO A 113 -2.39 1.25 -3.43
N LEU A 114 -1.69 0.91 -4.50
CA LEU A 114 -2.26 0.33 -5.71
C LEU A 114 -2.48 -1.19 -5.54
N ALA A 115 -1.64 -1.85 -4.74
CA ALA A 115 -1.74 -3.28 -4.48
C ALA A 115 -1.42 -3.65 -3.03
N HIS A 116 -2.08 -4.70 -2.56
CA HIS A 116 -1.69 -5.43 -1.36
C HIS A 116 -0.84 -6.65 -1.75
N VAL A 117 0.27 -6.85 -1.04
CA VAL A 117 1.00 -8.12 -1.07
C VAL A 117 0.34 -9.03 -0.04
N VAL A 118 -0.38 -10.04 -0.50
CA VAL A 118 -1.14 -10.97 0.34
C VAL A 118 -0.31 -12.23 0.56
N ALA A 119 -0.20 -12.67 1.82
CA ALA A 119 0.55 -13.86 2.21
C ALA A 119 0.00 -14.50 3.50
N ALA A 120 0.50 -15.67 3.85
CA ALA A 120 0.20 -16.32 5.12
C ALA A 120 0.87 -15.59 6.29
N SER A 121 0.14 -15.44 7.40
CA SER A 121 0.61 -14.72 8.58
C SER A 121 1.80 -15.43 9.26
N HIS A 122 1.81 -16.76 9.27
CA HIS A 122 2.93 -17.55 9.82
C HIS A 122 4.21 -17.43 9.00
N VAL A 123 4.12 -17.08 7.71
CA VAL A 123 5.29 -16.81 6.88
C VAL A 123 5.84 -15.42 7.20
N VAL A 124 4.95 -14.43 7.30
CA VAL A 124 5.30 -13.02 7.55
C VAL A 124 5.88 -12.82 8.96
N SER A 125 5.34 -13.49 9.97
CA SER A 125 5.76 -13.36 11.37
C SER A 125 5.85 -14.72 12.07
N PRO A 126 6.82 -15.58 11.75
CA PRO A 126 6.92 -16.96 12.27
C PRO A 126 6.87 -17.07 13.79
N TRP A 127 7.39 -16.08 14.52
CA TRP A 127 7.40 -16.03 15.99
C TRP A 127 6.00 -15.91 16.62
N MET A 128 4.98 -15.48 15.85
CA MET A 128 3.59 -15.43 16.31
C MET A 128 2.89 -16.80 16.21
N TRP A 129 3.54 -17.80 15.61
CA TRP A 129 2.93 -19.06 15.21
C TRP A 129 3.69 -20.27 15.76
N PRO A 130 3.76 -20.45 17.10
CA PRO A 130 4.57 -21.50 17.73
C PRO A 130 4.12 -22.93 17.38
N ALA A 131 2.88 -23.11 16.91
CA ALA A 131 2.39 -24.39 16.42
C ALA A 131 3.07 -24.81 15.11
N TYR A 132 3.42 -23.85 14.25
CA TYR A 132 4.16 -24.10 13.01
C TYR A 132 5.66 -24.05 13.24
N TYR A 133 6.12 -23.17 14.12
CA TYR A 133 7.54 -22.97 14.40
C TYR A 133 7.83 -23.13 15.90
N PRO A 134 8.05 -24.36 16.38
CA PRO A 134 8.19 -24.65 17.81
C PRO A 134 9.56 -24.25 18.40
N HIS A 135 10.38 -23.50 17.65
CA HIS A 135 11.74 -23.18 18.06
C HIS A 135 11.77 -22.03 19.09
N ASP A 136 12.33 -22.29 20.27
CA ASP A 136 12.36 -21.32 21.37
C ASP A 136 13.09 -20.00 21.03
N TRP A 137 14.09 -20.04 20.16
CA TRP A 137 14.86 -18.84 19.78
C TRP A 137 14.00 -17.82 19.00
N LEU A 138 12.93 -18.26 18.33
CA LEU A 138 12.00 -17.37 17.63
C LEU A 138 11.27 -16.43 18.59
N LYS A 139 11.13 -16.80 19.88
CA LYS A 139 10.52 -15.95 20.90
C LYS A 139 11.31 -14.66 21.18
N ALA A 140 12.57 -14.61 20.75
CA ALA A 140 13.41 -13.41 20.85
C ALA A 140 13.36 -12.54 19.59
N ILE A 141 12.71 -13.01 18.51
CA ILE A 141 12.54 -12.23 17.29
C ILE A 141 11.37 -11.28 17.46
N GLU A 142 11.57 -10.09 16.93
CA GLU A 142 10.59 -9.01 16.93
C GLU A 142 10.58 -8.41 15.53
N LEU A 143 9.55 -7.59 15.26
CA LEU A 143 9.37 -6.97 13.94
C LEU A 143 10.58 -6.13 13.51
N GLU A 144 11.25 -5.47 14.46
CA GLU A 144 12.43 -4.64 14.20
C GLU A 144 13.65 -5.43 13.72
N HIS A 145 13.69 -6.74 13.97
CA HIS A 145 14.73 -7.62 13.49
C HIS A 145 14.51 -8.06 12.04
N CYS A 146 13.36 -7.75 11.44
CA CYS A 146 12.92 -8.32 10.17
C CYS A 146 12.97 -7.32 9.01
N ALA A 147 13.37 -7.83 7.84
CA ALA A 147 13.31 -7.15 6.56
C ALA A 147 12.52 -8.01 5.57
N TYR A 148 11.72 -7.35 4.74
CA TYR A 148 10.76 -8.00 3.87
C TYR A 148 11.02 -7.68 2.41
N SER A 149 10.86 -8.68 1.56
CA SER A 149 11.02 -8.52 0.12
C SER A 149 10.11 -9.44 -0.66
N LEU A 150 9.74 -9.00 -1.87
CA LEU A 150 8.99 -9.77 -2.85
C LEU A 150 9.92 -10.10 -4.02
N GLU A 151 10.05 -11.38 -4.33
CA GLU A 151 10.94 -11.91 -5.37
C GLU A 151 10.10 -12.45 -6.53
N VAL A 152 10.46 -12.12 -7.77
CA VAL A 152 9.73 -12.52 -8.99
C VAL A 152 10.46 -13.67 -9.66
N PHE A 153 9.76 -14.75 -9.97
CA PHE A 153 10.33 -15.92 -10.64
C PHE A 153 9.64 -16.21 -11.99
N ASP A 154 10.40 -16.77 -12.92
CA ASP A 154 9.89 -17.25 -14.20
C ASP A 154 9.29 -18.66 -14.04
N SER A 155 7.96 -18.78 -14.10
CA SER A 155 7.29 -20.07 -13.95
C SER A 155 7.61 -21.06 -15.08
N GLU A 156 7.91 -20.58 -16.29
CA GLU A 156 8.21 -21.45 -17.43
C GLU A 156 9.65 -21.95 -17.42
N GLU A 157 10.59 -21.12 -16.96
CA GLU A 157 12.01 -21.50 -16.91
C GLU A 157 12.25 -22.61 -15.89
N ALA A 158 11.55 -22.56 -14.75
CA ALA A 158 11.59 -23.59 -13.74
C ALA A 158 11.10 -24.96 -14.26
N GLU A 159 10.05 -24.99 -15.09
CA GLU A 159 9.57 -26.25 -15.69
C GLU A 159 10.57 -26.82 -16.71
N ARG A 160 11.39 -25.98 -17.37
CA ARG A 160 12.33 -26.40 -18.42
C ARG A 160 13.62 -27.01 -17.88
N THR A 161 13.98 -26.73 -16.64
CA THR A 161 15.23 -27.22 -16.04
C THR A 161 14.99 -28.04 -14.77
N PRO A 162 14.29 -29.20 -14.86
CA PRO A 162 14.09 -30.06 -13.69
C PRO A 162 15.45 -30.53 -13.14
N GLY A 163 15.78 -30.13 -11.91
CA GLY A 163 17.05 -30.47 -11.25
C GLY A 163 18.23 -29.54 -11.55
N GLY A 164 17.99 -28.33 -12.08
CA GLY A 164 18.98 -27.24 -12.06
C GLY A 164 19.11 -26.62 -10.67
N ASP A 165 20.13 -25.78 -10.47
CA ASP A 165 20.51 -25.09 -9.20
C ASP A 165 19.47 -24.06 -8.69
N GLY A 166 18.18 -24.33 -8.89
CA GLY A 166 17.07 -23.43 -8.61
C GLY A 166 16.83 -22.37 -9.65
N ALA A 167 15.58 -21.88 -9.71
CA ALA A 167 15.27 -20.70 -10.50
C ALA A 167 15.85 -19.47 -9.76
N GLU A 168 16.71 -18.70 -10.41
CA GLU A 168 17.14 -17.41 -9.89
C GLU A 168 15.97 -16.42 -9.95
N ALA A 169 15.82 -15.58 -8.92
CA ALA A 169 14.82 -14.53 -8.94
C ALA A 169 15.16 -13.50 -10.03
N LEU A 170 14.20 -13.21 -10.92
CA LEU A 170 14.33 -12.20 -11.96
C LEU A 170 14.52 -10.79 -11.39
N ALA A 171 13.86 -10.53 -10.26
CA ALA A 171 13.92 -9.26 -9.56
C ALA A 171 13.52 -9.41 -8.09
N LYS A 172 13.95 -8.44 -7.27
CA LYS A 172 13.66 -8.37 -5.84
C LYS A 172 13.23 -6.95 -5.47
N PHE A 173 12.11 -6.86 -4.77
CA PHE A 173 11.47 -5.60 -4.39
C PHE A 173 11.32 -5.52 -2.88
N GLY A 174 11.73 -4.42 -2.26
CA GLY A 174 11.57 -4.23 -0.82
C GLY A 174 10.11 -3.99 -0.43
N LEU A 175 9.69 -4.52 0.72
CA LEU A 175 8.38 -4.25 1.32
C LEU A 175 8.51 -3.36 2.56
N ASN A 176 7.40 -2.69 2.91
CA ASN A 176 7.30 -1.91 4.13
C ASN A 176 7.37 -2.82 5.37
N PRO A 177 8.05 -2.41 6.45
CA PRO A 177 8.31 -3.27 7.62
C PRO A 177 7.11 -3.35 8.59
N TYR A 178 5.89 -3.13 8.11
CA TYR A 178 4.68 -3.04 8.93
C TYR A 178 3.61 -3.97 8.35
N PRO A 179 3.75 -5.29 8.55
CA PRO A 179 2.71 -6.22 8.15
C PRO A 179 1.43 -5.95 8.94
N ILE A 180 0.29 -6.08 8.28
CA ILE A 180 -1.02 -6.05 8.91
C ILE A 180 -1.50 -7.49 8.97
N HIS A 181 -1.71 -8.00 10.18
CA HIS A 181 -2.18 -9.36 10.43
C HIS A 181 -3.69 -9.38 10.69
N HIS A 182 -4.35 -10.49 10.36
CA HIS A 182 -5.76 -10.68 10.69
C HIS A 182 -6.02 -10.51 12.20
N PRO A 183 -7.01 -9.70 12.63
CA PRO A 183 -7.19 -9.31 14.03
C PRO A 183 -7.58 -10.47 14.96
N THR A 184 -8.21 -11.52 14.43
CA THR A 184 -8.63 -12.70 15.19
C THR A 184 -7.61 -13.85 15.15
N GLY A 185 -6.44 -13.63 14.56
CA GLY A 185 -5.40 -14.67 14.45
C GLY A 185 -5.65 -15.70 13.34
N MET A 186 -6.42 -15.37 12.30
CA MET A 186 -6.41 -16.17 11.07
C MET A 186 -5.04 -16.05 10.40
N ASP A 187 -4.66 -17.09 9.66
CA ASP A 187 -3.36 -17.18 9.01
C ASP A 187 -3.27 -16.36 7.72
N LEU A 188 -3.54 -15.07 7.83
CA LEU A 188 -3.61 -14.14 6.73
C LEU A 188 -2.97 -12.80 7.13
N ALA A 189 -2.14 -12.26 6.25
CA ALA A 189 -1.52 -10.97 6.40
C ALA A 189 -1.43 -10.22 5.07
N ILE A 190 -1.37 -8.89 5.15
CA ILE A 190 -1.03 -8.04 4.01
C ILE A 190 0.19 -7.18 4.30
N MET A 191 0.93 -6.86 3.24
CA MET A 191 2.05 -5.92 3.24
C MET A 191 1.95 -4.99 2.02
N HIS A 192 2.79 -3.95 2.02
CA HIS A 192 2.82 -2.95 0.94
C HIS A 192 4.23 -2.79 0.38
N ILE A 193 4.33 -2.51 -0.92
CA ILE A 193 5.59 -2.39 -1.65
C ILE A 193 6.27 -1.04 -1.36
N LYS A 194 7.59 -1.02 -1.19
CA LYS A 194 8.38 0.22 -1.13
C LYS A 194 8.55 0.79 -2.54
N ASN A 195 8.42 2.10 -2.70
CA ASN A 195 8.48 2.78 -4.01
C ASN A 195 7.49 2.16 -5.03
N GLU A 196 6.26 1.95 -4.56
CA GLU A 196 5.23 1.15 -5.22
C GLU A 196 5.06 1.45 -6.72
N GLU A 197 4.93 2.72 -7.13
CA GLU A 197 4.73 3.08 -8.53
C GLU A 197 5.83 2.55 -9.45
N THR A 198 7.10 2.70 -9.04
CA THR A 198 8.25 2.21 -9.83
C THR A 198 8.34 0.69 -9.79
N ALA A 199 8.08 0.09 -8.63
CA ALA A 199 8.14 -1.35 -8.44
C ALA A 199 7.05 -2.08 -9.24
N LEU A 200 5.79 -1.61 -9.19
CA LEU A 200 4.68 -2.19 -9.93
C LEU A 200 4.86 -2.06 -11.44
N LYS A 201 5.37 -0.92 -11.92
CA LYS A 201 5.73 -0.77 -13.33
C LYS A 201 6.76 -1.81 -13.77
N HIS A 202 7.82 -2.00 -12.98
CA HIS A 202 8.84 -3.01 -13.28
C HIS A 202 8.29 -4.44 -13.19
N MET A 203 7.44 -4.73 -12.21
CA MET A 203 6.75 -6.02 -12.09
C MET A 203 5.86 -6.30 -13.31
N GLN A 204 5.13 -5.28 -13.79
CA GLN A 204 4.32 -5.37 -15.01
C GLN A 204 5.19 -5.64 -16.24
N ASP A 205 6.33 -4.96 -16.38
CA ASP A 205 7.30 -5.21 -17.45
C ASP A 205 7.87 -6.65 -17.41
N LEU A 206 7.93 -7.25 -16.22
CA LEU A 206 8.31 -8.65 -16.02
C LEU A 206 7.17 -9.65 -16.28
N GLY A 207 5.94 -9.18 -16.48
CA GLY A 207 4.75 -10.03 -16.70
C GLY A 207 4.03 -10.44 -15.41
N VAL A 208 4.25 -9.73 -14.30
CA VAL A 208 3.47 -9.94 -13.08
C VAL A 208 2.13 -9.23 -13.22
N GLU A 209 1.04 -9.96 -12.98
CA GLU A 209 -0.32 -9.44 -13.03
C GLU A 209 -0.86 -9.22 -11.61
N MET A 210 -1.57 -8.10 -11.40
CA MET A 210 -2.35 -7.89 -10.17
C MET A 210 -3.66 -8.67 -10.29
N MET A 211 -4.01 -9.37 -9.23
CA MET A 211 -5.21 -10.19 -9.17
C MET A 211 -6.35 -9.44 -8.49
N HIS A 212 -7.58 -9.91 -8.69
CA HIS A 212 -8.76 -9.39 -8.02
C HIS A 212 -9.52 -10.53 -7.33
N LEU A 213 -10.14 -10.23 -6.19
CA LEU A 213 -11.03 -11.17 -5.50
C LEU A 213 -12.24 -11.52 -6.37
N ARG A 214 -12.68 -12.77 -6.26
CA ARG A 214 -13.96 -13.25 -6.80
C ARG A 214 -15.14 -12.45 -6.24
N ASP A 215 -16.12 -12.17 -7.09
CA ASP A 215 -17.34 -11.44 -6.71
C ASP A 215 -18.18 -12.20 -5.66
N ASP A 216 -18.80 -11.48 -4.74
CA ASP A 216 -19.54 -12.06 -3.60
C ASP A 216 -20.82 -12.80 -4.02
N ASP A 217 -21.37 -12.45 -5.19
CA ASP A 217 -22.54 -13.10 -5.78
C ASP A 217 -22.25 -14.53 -6.28
N ASN A 218 -20.97 -14.86 -6.48
CA ASN A 218 -20.56 -16.17 -6.97
C ASN A 218 -20.35 -17.15 -5.82
N HIS A 219 -21.43 -17.78 -5.36
CA HIS A 219 -21.35 -18.83 -4.35
C HIS A 219 -20.46 -20.01 -4.79
N PHE A 220 -19.70 -20.56 -3.84
CA PHE A 220 -18.88 -21.76 -4.07
C PHE A 220 -19.75 -22.99 -4.30
N GLN A 221 -19.45 -23.75 -5.36
CA GLN A 221 -20.19 -24.96 -5.69
C GLN A 221 -19.31 -26.20 -5.53
N ARG A 222 -19.90 -27.30 -5.05
CA ARG A 222 -19.20 -28.58 -5.02
C ARG A 222 -18.86 -29.02 -6.45
N GLY A 223 -17.62 -29.46 -6.65
CA GLY A 223 -17.07 -29.84 -7.95
C GLY A 223 -16.55 -28.67 -8.78
N GLU A 224 -16.64 -27.43 -8.27
CA GLU A 224 -16.06 -26.27 -8.91
C GLU A 224 -14.55 -26.41 -9.03
N LYS A 225 -14.02 -26.04 -10.20
CA LYS A 225 -12.58 -26.11 -10.50
C LYS A 225 -11.86 -24.95 -9.85
N ILE A 226 -10.78 -25.27 -9.16
CA ILE A 226 -9.89 -24.30 -8.51
C ILE A 226 -8.48 -24.59 -8.98
N LEU A 227 -7.68 -23.54 -9.18
CA LEU A 227 -6.27 -23.63 -9.49
C LEU A 227 -5.48 -23.11 -8.28
N PHE A 228 -4.51 -23.89 -7.83
CA PHE A 228 -3.56 -23.49 -6.82
C PHE A 228 -2.28 -23.03 -7.51
N GLU A 229 -1.79 -21.83 -7.21
CA GLU A 229 -0.53 -21.30 -7.75
C GLU A 229 0.39 -20.88 -6.60
N GLY A 230 1.69 -21.13 -6.74
CA GLY A 230 2.69 -20.72 -5.76
C GLY A 230 4.05 -21.35 -5.95
N PHE A 231 4.76 -21.64 -4.85
CA PHE A 231 6.04 -22.34 -4.85
C PHE A 231 5.98 -23.66 -4.10
N GLU A 232 6.69 -24.64 -4.66
CA GLU A 232 7.16 -25.84 -3.99
C GLU A 232 8.57 -25.56 -3.44
N VAL A 233 8.77 -25.81 -2.15
CA VAL A 233 10.08 -25.77 -1.51
C VAL A 233 10.64 -27.18 -1.47
N ALA A 234 11.73 -27.40 -2.19
CA ALA A 234 12.43 -28.67 -2.18
C ALA A 234 13.71 -28.54 -1.35
N ASP A 235 13.90 -29.47 -0.42
CA ASP A 235 15.20 -29.69 0.20
C ASP A 235 16.09 -30.44 -0.79
N ASP A 236 17.24 -29.87 -1.15
CA ASP A 236 18.23 -30.47 -2.06
C ASP A 236 18.71 -31.87 -1.60
N ASN A 237 18.45 -32.23 -0.33
CA ASN A 237 18.84 -33.49 0.28
C ASN A 237 17.72 -34.54 0.38
N ALA A 238 16.47 -34.22 0.01
CA ALA A 238 15.31 -35.10 0.21
C ALA A 238 14.97 -35.99 -1.01
N VAL A 239 15.90 -36.18 -1.95
CA VAL A 239 15.78 -37.25 -2.98
C VAL A 239 16.08 -38.61 -2.33
N ASP A 240 15.20 -39.04 -1.42
CA ASP A 240 15.17 -40.38 -0.88
C ASP A 240 14.56 -41.32 -1.94
N GLY A 241 15.42 -41.95 -2.73
CA GLY A 241 15.04 -43.12 -3.52
C GLY A 241 15.92 -43.47 -4.72
N SER A 242 16.84 -42.60 -5.15
CA SER A 242 17.76 -42.94 -6.25
C SER A 242 19.21 -42.93 -5.77
N ASP A 243 19.97 -43.97 -6.12
CA ASP A 243 21.41 -44.19 -5.86
C ASP A 243 22.33 -43.14 -6.53
N ALA A 244 21.92 -41.88 -6.58
CA ALA A 244 22.72 -40.80 -7.11
C ALA A 244 23.84 -40.42 -6.12
N PRO A 245 25.09 -40.28 -6.59
CA PRO A 245 26.24 -40.02 -5.72
C PRO A 245 26.13 -38.65 -5.07
N LYS A 246 25.95 -38.63 -3.75
CA LYS A 246 26.01 -37.43 -2.89
C LYS A 246 27.31 -36.66 -3.19
N LYS A 247 27.21 -35.51 -3.86
CA LYS A 247 28.34 -34.58 -4.01
C LYS A 247 28.64 -34.01 -2.62
N LYS A 248 29.78 -34.39 -2.04
CA LYS A 248 30.32 -33.73 -0.84
C LYS A 248 30.77 -32.31 -1.22
N GLY A 249 29.86 -31.34 -1.13
CA GLY A 249 30.16 -29.92 -1.16
C GLY A 249 31.12 -29.57 -0.02
N LYS A 250 32.20 -28.88 -0.35
CA LYS A 250 33.28 -28.52 0.58
C LYS A 250 32.82 -27.29 1.37
N GLY A 251 32.40 -27.51 2.62
CA GLY A 251 31.87 -26.48 3.52
C GLY A 251 32.71 -25.21 3.56
N GLY A 252 32.17 -24.15 2.97
CA GLY A 252 32.63 -22.77 3.12
C GLY A 252 31.59 -22.01 3.91
N GLY A 253 31.91 -21.72 5.18
CA GLY A 253 31.02 -21.11 6.17
C GLY A 253 30.17 -19.95 5.67
N GLY A 254 28.88 -20.23 5.57
CA GLY A 254 27.80 -19.35 5.14
C GLY A 254 26.71 -20.27 4.63
N GLU A 255 25.98 -20.94 5.54
CA GLU A 255 24.78 -21.71 5.21
C GLU A 255 23.71 -20.71 4.74
N ASP A 256 23.86 -20.24 3.50
CA ASP A 256 22.75 -19.65 2.78
C ASP A 256 21.72 -20.77 2.58
N ASP A 257 20.43 -20.45 2.75
CA ASP A 257 19.32 -21.39 2.60
C ASP A 257 19.44 -22.16 1.28
N GLU A 258 19.90 -23.41 1.34
CA GLU A 258 20.13 -24.28 0.18
C GLU A 258 18.80 -24.79 -0.42
N ARG A 259 17.65 -24.45 0.17
CA ARG A 259 16.36 -24.89 -0.35
C ARG A 259 16.09 -24.23 -1.69
N THR A 260 15.58 -25.05 -2.60
CA THR A 260 15.25 -24.61 -3.95
C THR A 260 13.76 -24.34 -4.05
N PHE A 261 13.40 -23.21 -4.67
CA PHE A 261 12.02 -22.76 -4.84
C PHE A 261 11.59 -22.96 -6.29
N PHE A 262 10.57 -23.81 -6.49
CA PHE A 262 10.04 -24.09 -7.81
C PHE A 262 8.62 -23.55 -7.94
N PRO A 263 8.34 -22.67 -8.92
CA PRO A 263 6.99 -22.36 -9.34
C PRO A 263 6.14 -23.63 -9.47
N PHE A 264 4.99 -23.61 -8.83
CA PHE A 264 4.10 -24.74 -8.66
C PHE A 264 2.69 -24.33 -9.07
N SER A 265 2.00 -25.23 -9.77
CA SER A 265 0.60 -25.07 -10.10
C SER A 265 -0.11 -26.42 -10.15
N GLU A 266 -1.21 -26.54 -9.42
CA GLU A 266 -1.98 -27.77 -9.29
C GLU A 266 -3.46 -27.47 -9.46
N PRO A 267 -4.18 -28.11 -10.39
CA PRO A 267 -5.62 -28.02 -10.46
C PRO A 267 -6.26 -28.86 -9.34
N GLY A 268 -7.41 -28.42 -8.87
CA GLY A 268 -8.25 -29.18 -7.95
C GLY A 268 -9.73 -28.91 -8.16
N HIS A 269 -10.54 -29.55 -7.34
CA HIS A 269 -11.98 -29.37 -7.36
C HIS A 269 -12.54 -29.32 -5.94
N LEU A 270 -13.48 -28.41 -5.70
CA LEU A 270 -14.10 -28.24 -4.38
C LEU A 270 -14.87 -29.50 -3.96
N ILE A 271 -14.48 -30.09 -2.83
CA ILE A 271 -15.15 -31.26 -2.26
C ILE A 271 -16.00 -30.89 -1.03
N PHE A 272 -15.60 -29.84 -0.32
CA PHE A 272 -16.27 -29.37 0.89
C PHE A 272 -16.21 -27.86 0.99
N ALA A 273 -17.29 -27.25 1.46
CA ALA A 273 -17.38 -25.82 1.68
C ALA A 273 -18.00 -25.52 3.05
N SER A 274 -17.27 -24.77 3.88
CA SER A 274 -17.81 -24.10 5.06
C SER A 274 -17.58 -22.59 4.95
N PRO A 275 -18.25 -21.77 5.78
CA PRO A 275 -18.00 -20.33 5.83
C PRO A 275 -16.55 -19.97 6.19
N GLU A 276 -15.87 -20.82 6.96
CA GLU A 276 -14.53 -20.56 7.49
C GLU A 276 -13.42 -21.16 6.62
N ARG A 277 -13.69 -22.28 5.95
CA ARG A 277 -12.67 -23.04 5.22
C ARG A 277 -13.28 -23.86 4.09
N LEU A 278 -12.60 -23.86 2.95
CA LEU A 278 -12.92 -24.71 1.82
C LEU A 278 -11.89 -25.82 1.70
N LEU A 279 -12.34 -27.00 1.27
CA LEU A 279 -11.45 -28.11 0.93
C LEU A 279 -11.61 -28.48 -0.54
N ALA A 280 -10.49 -28.69 -1.21
CA ALA A 280 -10.44 -29.15 -2.59
C ALA A 280 -9.57 -30.41 -2.71
N GLU A 281 -10.02 -31.33 -3.56
CA GLU A 281 -9.25 -32.51 -3.93
C GLU A 281 -8.37 -32.17 -5.15
N THR A 282 -7.09 -32.52 -5.03
CA THR A 282 -6.03 -32.31 -6.03
C THR A 282 -5.46 -33.67 -6.44
N ASP A 283 -4.80 -33.74 -7.61
CA ASP A 283 -4.21 -35.02 -8.08
C ASP A 283 -3.09 -35.50 -7.14
N ARG A 284 -2.44 -34.56 -6.45
CA ARG A 284 -1.46 -34.79 -5.40
C ARG A 284 -1.62 -33.76 -4.27
N PRO A 285 -1.25 -34.09 -3.02
CA PRO A 285 -1.20 -33.11 -1.94
C PRO A 285 -0.37 -31.89 -2.32
N LEU A 286 -0.79 -30.71 -1.88
CA LEU A 286 -0.03 -29.49 -2.09
C LEU A 286 1.31 -29.57 -1.34
N PRO A 287 2.42 -29.16 -1.95
CA PRO A 287 3.74 -29.19 -1.32
C PRO A 287 3.92 -28.07 -0.30
N GLU A 288 4.99 -28.16 0.48
CA GLU A 288 5.44 -27.07 1.34
C GLU A 288 5.83 -25.83 0.51
N GLY A 289 5.58 -24.64 1.07
CA GLY A 289 5.81 -23.35 0.40
C GLY A 289 4.61 -22.71 -0.26
N LEU A 290 3.53 -23.49 -0.47
CA LEU A 290 2.33 -22.99 -1.14
C LEU A 290 1.43 -22.16 -0.22
N CYS A 291 1.62 -22.23 1.10
CA CYS A 291 0.86 -21.44 2.07
C CYS A 291 0.99 -19.94 1.74
N GLY A 292 -0.13 -19.23 1.77
CA GLY A 292 -0.20 -17.83 1.36
C GLY A 292 -0.43 -17.62 -0.15
N GLY A 293 -0.37 -18.68 -0.96
CA GLY A 293 -0.63 -18.61 -2.40
C GLY A 293 -2.11 -18.41 -2.73
N PRO A 294 -2.42 -17.80 -3.90
CA PRO A 294 -3.80 -17.61 -4.31
C PRO A 294 -4.43 -18.95 -4.73
N THR A 295 -5.71 -19.10 -4.40
CA THR A 295 -6.58 -20.06 -5.08
C THR A 295 -7.39 -19.30 -6.13
N ILE A 296 -7.40 -19.79 -7.37
CA ILE A 296 -7.94 -19.09 -8.54
C ILE A 296 -9.11 -19.89 -9.11
N ASP A 297 -10.24 -19.25 -9.37
CA ASP A 297 -11.40 -19.90 -9.98
C ASP A 297 -11.34 -19.97 -11.52
N GLY A 298 -12.40 -20.50 -12.13
CA GLY A 298 -12.51 -20.64 -13.58
C GLY A 298 -12.47 -19.33 -14.36
N ASP A 299 -12.71 -18.19 -13.71
CA ASP A 299 -12.74 -16.85 -14.31
C ASP A 299 -11.41 -16.10 -14.09
N GLY A 300 -10.41 -16.75 -13.48
CA GLY A 300 -9.13 -16.13 -13.18
C GLY A 300 -9.18 -15.17 -11.98
N ARG A 301 -10.22 -15.26 -11.14
CA ARG A 301 -10.35 -14.45 -9.92
C ARG A 301 -9.84 -15.21 -8.71
N VAL A 302 -9.38 -14.48 -7.70
CA VAL A 302 -8.93 -15.06 -6.44
C VAL A 302 -10.14 -15.55 -5.65
N ALA A 303 -10.29 -16.87 -5.61
CA ALA A 303 -11.26 -17.62 -4.83
C ALA A 303 -10.90 -17.72 -3.35
N GLY A 304 -9.65 -17.44 -2.99
CA GLY A 304 -9.15 -17.56 -1.62
C GLY A 304 -7.63 -17.61 -1.51
N ILE A 305 -7.15 -18.03 -0.34
CA ILE A 305 -5.72 -18.15 -0.01
C ILE A 305 -5.42 -19.52 0.59
N VAL A 306 -4.38 -20.18 0.10
CA VAL A 306 -3.94 -21.49 0.59
C VAL A 306 -3.49 -21.38 2.04
N GLU A 307 -4.08 -22.21 2.90
CA GLU A 307 -3.72 -22.34 4.31
C GLU A 307 -2.81 -23.56 4.52
N GLY A 308 -3.06 -24.66 3.80
CA GLY A 308 -2.26 -25.87 3.88
C GLY A 308 -2.98 -27.09 3.30
N ILE A 309 -2.71 -28.26 3.88
CA ILE A 309 -3.39 -29.51 3.54
C ILE A 309 -3.99 -30.15 4.78
N VAL A 310 -5.03 -30.95 4.58
CA VAL A 310 -5.47 -31.90 5.61
C VAL A 310 -4.37 -32.96 5.78
N PRO A 311 -3.98 -33.30 7.02
CA PRO A 311 -2.91 -34.28 7.27
C PRO A 311 -3.12 -35.60 6.52
N LEU A 312 -2.01 -36.19 6.04
CA LEU A 312 -2.05 -37.45 5.29
C LEU A 312 -2.47 -38.64 6.16
N ASP A 313 -2.41 -38.51 7.49
CA ASP A 313 -2.80 -39.49 8.49
C ASP A 313 -4.19 -39.21 9.11
N HIS A 314 -4.95 -38.26 8.57
CA HIS A 314 -6.28 -37.88 9.07
C HIS A 314 -7.26 -39.08 9.14
N ASP A 315 -8.10 -39.16 10.16
CA ASP A 315 -9.00 -40.30 10.37
C ASP A 315 -9.99 -40.53 9.20
N ASP A 316 -10.49 -39.45 8.59
CA ASP A 316 -11.31 -39.52 7.37
C ASP A 316 -10.42 -39.60 6.12
N GLU A 317 -10.35 -40.80 5.55
CA GLU A 317 -9.59 -41.11 4.32
C GLU A 317 -9.93 -40.22 3.13
N ARG A 318 -11.16 -39.73 3.06
CA ARG A 318 -11.63 -38.90 1.93
C ARG A 318 -11.08 -37.48 1.97
N LEU A 319 -10.58 -37.05 3.13
CA LEU A 319 -10.07 -35.70 3.34
C LEU A 319 -8.55 -35.66 3.35
N ARG A 320 -7.85 -36.79 3.52
CA ARG A 320 -6.38 -36.85 3.58
C ARG A 320 -5.74 -36.16 2.38
N GLY A 321 -4.84 -35.22 2.64
CA GLY A 321 -4.12 -34.49 1.59
C GLY A 321 -4.97 -33.48 0.80
N ALA A 322 -6.25 -33.31 1.14
CA ALA A 322 -7.07 -32.27 0.51
C ALA A 322 -6.48 -30.89 0.80
N ALA A 323 -6.44 -30.05 -0.23
CA ALA A 323 -6.03 -28.65 -0.11
C ALA A 323 -7.03 -27.88 0.76
N ALA A 324 -6.54 -27.18 1.77
CA ALA A 324 -7.32 -26.31 2.64
C ALA A 324 -7.02 -24.84 2.33
N PHE A 325 -8.06 -24.03 2.19
CA PHE A 325 -7.90 -22.61 1.90
C PHE A 325 -9.00 -21.75 2.51
N LEU A 326 -8.66 -20.51 2.82
CA LEU A 326 -9.61 -19.50 3.30
C LEU A 326 -10.36 -18.90 2.11
N PRO A 327 -11.70 -18.87 2.12
CA PRO A 327 -12.47 -18.37 0.99
C PRO A 327 -12.37 -16.84 0.83
N SER A 328 -12.54 -16.36 -0.41
CA SER A 328 -12.44 -14.94 -0.76
C SER A 328 -13.30 -13.98 0.06
N PRO A 329 -14.50 -14.32 0.58
CA PRO A 329 -15.25 -13.43 1.45
C PRO A 329 -14.50 -13.11 2.75
N LEU A 330 -13.80 -14.08 3.35
CA LEU A 330 -12.99 -13.82 4.55
C LEU A 330 -11.77 -12.95 4.23
N VAL A 331 -11.14 -13.19 3.08
CA VAL A 331 -10.05 -12.34 2.59
C VAL A 331 -10.56 -10.92 2.38
N ARG A 332 -11.75 -10.74 1.78
CA ARG A 332 -12.38 -9.43 1.58
C ARG A 332 -12.68 -8.72 2.90
N ASP A 333 -13.29 -9.41 3.86
CA ASP A 333 -13.59 -8.87 5.19
C ASP A 333 -12.31 -8.37 5.88
N PHE A 334 -11.23 -9.14 5.76
CA PHE A 334 -9.92 -8.75 6.28
C PHE A 334 -9.35 -7.51 5.58
N ILE A 335 -9.38 -7.47 4.24
CA ILE A 335 -8.91 -6.30 3.47
C ILE A 335 -9.72 -5.08 3.87
N GLN A 336 -11.06 -5.17 3.93
CA GLN A 336 -11.91 -4.07 4.36
C GLN A 336 -11.58 -3.58 5.78
N TRP A 337 -11.32 -4.49 6.71
CA TRP A 337 -10.89 -4.14 8.05
C TRP A 337 -9.53 -3.41 8.05
N ALA A 338 -8.54 -3.97 7.34
CA ALA A 338 -7.19 -3.40 7.27
C ALA A 338 -7.19 -2.02 6.60
N GLU A 339 -7.91 -1.88 5.50
CA GLU A 339 -8.07 -0.63 4.78
C GLU A 339 -8.77 0.44 5.63
N LYS A 340 -9.78 0.07 6.43
CA LYS A 340 -10.44 0.98 7.37
C LYS A 340 -9.46 1.52 8.41
N GLU A 341 -8.66 0.65 9.02
CA GLU A 341 -7.61 1.04 9.99
C GLU A 341 -6.57 1.96 9.34
N MET A 342 -6.19 1.69 8.10
CA MET A 342 -5.28 2.55 7.34
C MET A 342 -5.91 3.92 7.08
N LEU A 343 -7.17 3.95 6.60
CA LEU A 343 -7.87 5.20 6.33
C LEU A 343 -7.97 6.07 7.58
N GLU A 344 -8.30 5.49 8.73
CA GLU A 344 -8.38 6.20 10.02
C GLU A 344 -7.09 6.94 10.37
N ARG A 345 -5.94 6.35 10.03
CA ARG A 345 -4.62 6.94 10.28
C ARG A 345 -4.21 7.97 9.23
N ILE A 346 -4.73 7.86 8.00
CA ILE A 346 -4.35 8.73 6.89
C ILE A 346 -5.19 10.01 6.86
N VAL A 347 -6.50 9.93 7.10
CA VAL A 347 -7.41 11.08 6.94
C VAL A 347 -7.77 11.73 8.28
N PRO A 348 -8.14 13.03 8.30
CA PRO A 348 -8.60 13.67 9.53
C PRO A 348 -9.83 12.95 10.11
N LYS A 349 -9.89 12.82 11.45
CA LYS A 349 -10.99 12.13 12.15
C LYS A 349 -12.40 12.52 11.68
N LYS A 350 -12.67 13.82 11.47
CA LYS A 350 -13.97 14.28 10.96
C LYS A 350 -14.34 13.71 9.59
N VAL A 351 -13.34 13.53 8.71
CA VAL A 351 -13.53 12.91 7.40
C VAL A 351 -13.79 11.42 7.56
N PHE A 352 -12.98 10.74 8.38
CA PHE A 352 -13.17 9.32 8.68
C PHE A 352 -14.54 9.00 9.28
N ASP A 353 -15.00 9.79 10.24
CA ASP A 353 -16.33 9.67 10.85
C ASP A 353 -17.42 9.78 9.77
N LYS A 354 -17.27 10.70 8.82
CA LYS A 354 -18.21 10.86 7.70
C LYS A 354 -18.20 9.69 6.74
N VAL A 355 -17.03 9.11 6.45
CA VAL A 355 -16.92 7.88 5.66
C VAL A 355 -17.62 6.71 6.37
N CYS A 356 -17.45 6.59 7.70
CA CYS A 356 -18.15 5.58 8.49
C CYS A 356 -19.68 5.75 8.43
N GLU A 357 -20.20 6.98 8.43
CA GLU A 357 -21.62 7.26 8.24
C GLU A 357 -22.12 6.80 6.86
N ILE A 358 -21.38 7.13 5.79
CA ILE A 358 -21.69 6.70 4.42
C ILE A 358 -21.73 5.17 4.33
N LYS A 359 -20.71 4.51 4.90
CA LYS A 359 -20.59 3.05 4.93
C LYS A 359 -21.69 2.37 5.74
N ALA A 360 -22.21 3.04 6.76
CA ALA A 360 -23.37 2.59 7.52
C ALA A 360 -24.72 2.84 6.82
N GLY A 361 -24.71 3.38 5.59
CA GLY A 361 -25.93 3.71 4.84
C GLY A 361 -26.68 4.93 5.37
N LYS A 362 -26.07 5.75 6.23
CA LYS A 362 -26.67 7.01 6.66
C LYS A 362 -26.65 7.99 5.48
N ALA A 363 -27.82 8.46 5.07
CA ALA A 363 -27.94 9.40 3.98
C ALA A 363 -27.11 10.66 4.28
N LEU A 364 -26.22 11.04 3.36
CA LEU A 364 -25.41 12.26 3.47
C LEU A 364 -26.25 13.54 3.52
N PHE A 365 -27.55 13.44 3.20
CA PHE A 365 -28.42 14.57 2.88
C PHE A 365 -29.55 14.80 3.88
N GLU A 366 -29.70 14.03 4.96
CA GLU A 366 -30.81 14.26 5.91
C GLU A 366 -30.62 15.53 6.77
N ASP A 367 -29.38 16.01 6.96
CA ASP A 367 -29.08 17.21 7.77
C ASP A 367 -28.57 18.41 6.96
N GLN A 368 -28.52 18.31 5.62
CA GLN A 368 -28.43 19.54 4.83
C GLN A 368 -29.82 20.19 4.94
N PRO A 369 -29.96 21.40 5.51
CA PRO A 369 -31.24 22.11 5.44
C PRO A 369 -31.65 22.07 3.98
N GLU A 370 -32.86 21.53 3.69
CA GLU A 370 -33.36 21.38 2.33
C GLU A 370 -32.85 22.57 1.52
N PHE A 371 -32.07 22.31 0.48
CA PHE A 371 -31.66 23.35 -0.43
C PHE A 371 -32.95 23.91 -1.02
N ASN A 372 -33.47 24.93 -0.34
CA ASN A 372 -34.72 25.55 -0.68
C ASN A 372 -34.36 26.45 -1.85
N ALA A 373 -34.55 25.91 -3.05
CA ALA A 373 -34.23 26.59 -4.29
C ALA A 373 -34.91 27.96 -4.33
N ASP A 374 -36.11 28.10 -3.74
CA ASP A 374 -36.82 29.37 -3.65
C ASP A 374 -36.08 30.35 -2.73
N LYS A 375 -35.56 29.89 -1.59
CA LYS A 375 -34.78 30.73 -0.68
C LYS A 375 -33.41 31.11 -1.26
N ALA A 376 -32.74 30.19 -1.94
CA ALA A 376 -31.47 30.45 -2.62
C ALA A 376 -31.65 31.45 -3.78
N GLN A 377 -32.78 31.37 -4.48
CA GLN A 377 -33.14 32.31 -5.54
C GLN A 377 -33.56 33.67 -4.97
N GLU A 378 -34.30 33.70 -3.86
CA GLU A 378 -34.64 34.94 -3.13
C GLU A 378 -33.40 35.66 -2.60
N GLU A 379 -32.42 34.92 -2.06
CA GLU A 379 -31.14 35.48 -1.62
C GLU A 379 -30.30 36.02 -2.79
N LEU A 380 -30.35 35.35 -3.96
CA LEU A 380 -29.68 35.81 -5.18
C LEU A 380 -30.33 37.07 -5.76
N GLU A 381 -31.66 37.10 -5.85
CA GLU A 381 -32.42 38.26 -6.30
C GLU A 381 -32.18 39.47 -5.39
N LYS A 382 -32.20 39.26 -4.07
CA LYS A 382 -31.88 40.30 -3.09
C LYS A 382 -30.45 40.84 -3.23
N ALA A 383 -29.47 39.96 -3.46
CA ALA A 383 -28.09 40.39 -3.70
C ALA A 383 -27.94 41.20 -5.00
N GLN A 384 -28.70 40.85 -6.05
CA GLN A 384 -28.74 41.62 -7.30
C GLN A 384 -29.42 42.98 -7.12
N GLU A 385 -30.49 43.06 -6.34
CA GLU A 385 -31.15 44.33 -5.99
C GLU A 385 -30.25 45.24 -5.15
N GLU A 386 -29.54 44.69 -4.16
CA GLU A 386 -28.58 45.45 -3.34
C GLU A 386 -27.41 45.98 -4.18
N ALA A 387 -26.90 45.18 -5.12
CA ALA A 387 -25.87 45.61 -6.06
C ALA A 387 -26.35 46.71 -7.02
N ALA A 388 -27.57 46.59 -7.55
CA ALA A 388 -28.18 47.61 -8.41
C ALA A 388 -28.42 48.93 -7.65
N ALA A 389 -28.87 48.85 -6.40
CA ALA A 389 -29.09 50.01 -5.54
C ALA A 389 -27.77 50.71 -5.15
N ALA A 390 -26.67 49.97 -5.03
CA ALA A 390 -25.34 50.52 -4.80
C ALA A 390 -24.85 51.31 -6.03
N GLU A 391 -25.03 50.78 -7.25
CA GLU A 391 -24.68 51.49 -8.49
C GLU A 391 -25.49 52.78 -8.71
N GLU A 392 -26.77 52.81 -8.34
CA GLU A 392 -27.58 54.03 -8.47
C GLU A 392 -27.14 55.15 -7.51
N LYS A 393 -26.70 54.79 -6.29
CA LYS A 393 -26.15 55.75 -5.34
C LYS A 393 -24.83 56.37 -5.82
N GLU A 394 -24.02 55.61 -6.56
CA GLU A 394 -22.76 56.09 -7.12
C GLU A 394 -22.96 57.08 -8.29
N LYS A 395 -24.07 56.95 -9.04
CA LYS A 395 -24.40 57.84 -10.17
C LYS A 395 -25.02 59.19 -9.76
N GLY A 396 -25.44 59.34 -8.50
CA GLY A 396 -26.12 60.55 -7.99
C GLY A 396 -25.23 61.66 -7.40
N GLY A 397 -23.92 61.44 -7.25
CA GLY A 397 -23.08 62.27 -6.39
C GLY A 397 -21.88 62.96 -7.05
N ARG A 398 -22.05 63.69 -8.16
CA ARG A 398 -20.99 64.63 -8.63
C ARG A 398 -21.00 65.91 -7.80
N GLY A 399 -20.68 65.77 -6.51
CA GLY A 399 -20.45 66.84 -5.55
C GLY A 399 -18.98 66.83 -5.12
N ARG A 400 -18.28 67.91 -5.44
CA ARG A 400 -16.85 68.13 -5.25
C ARG A 400 -16.49 68.26 -3.76
N SER A 401 -15.97 67.23 -3.10
CA SER A 401 -15.12 67.35 -1.89
C SER A 401 -14.55 66.02 -1.41
N GLU A 402 -13.24 66.05 -1.14
CA GLU A 402 -12.45 65.21 -0.21
C GLU A 402 -12.33 63.70 -0.48
N GLY A 403 -11.07 63.22 -0.50
CA GLY A 403 -10.69 61.86 -0.89
C GLY A 403 -11.34 60.75 -0.06
N PRO A 404 -11.48 59.54 -0.64
CA PRO A 404 -12.30 58.48 -0.09
C PRO A 404 -11.72 57.96 1.23
N LYS A 405 -12.50 58.11 2.30
CA LYS A 405 -12.29 57.41 3.58
C LYS A 405 -12.83 55.97 3.56
N GLU A 406 -13.53 55.57 2.50
CA GLU A 406 -14.22 54.27 2.39
C GLU A 406 -13.30 53.07 2.15
N GLY A 407 -12.03 53.28 1.78
CA GLY A 407 -11.05 52.19 1.74
C GLY A 407 -10.77 51.61 3.14
N LYS A 408 -10.89 52.40 4.21
CA LYS A 408 -10.39 52.00 5.52
C LYS A 408 -11.29 50.98 6.24
N GLU A 409 -12.60 51.09 6.09
CA GLU A 409 -13.57 50.20 6.77
C GLU A 409 -13.59 48.79 6.17
N PHE A 410 -13.37 48.66 4.85
CA PHE A 410 -13.26 47.36 4.18
C PHE A 410 -12.02 46.58 4.66
N TRP A 411 -10.84 47.24 4.68
CA TRP A 411 -9.61 46.63 5.16
C TRP A 411 -9.64 46.32 6.68
N GLU A 412 -10.36 47.10 7.48
CA GLU A 412 -10.54 46.81 8.91
C GLU A 412 -11.44 45.58 9.17
N ALA A 413 -12.47 45.37 8.34
CA ALA A 413 -13.34 44.19 8.45
C ALA A 413 -12.66 42.91 7.97
N GLU A 414 -11.88 42.99 6.90
CA GLU A 414 -11.13 41.85 6.35
C GLU A 414 -9.92 41.51 7.22
N GLY A 415 -9.23 42.51 7.78
CA GLY A 415 -8.15 42.34 8.76
C GLY A 415 -8.59 41.55 9.99
N LYS A 416 -9.79 41.82 10.54
CA LYS A 416 -10.34 41.07 11.69
C LYS A 416 -10.64 39.60 11.38
N LYS A 417 -11.04 39.28 10.14
CA LYS A 417 -11.25 37.88 9.72
C LYS A 417 -9.93 37.12 9.64
N ILE A 418 -8.88 37.78 9.14
CA ILE A 418 -7.53 37.23 9.04
C ILE A 418 -6.94 37.01 10.43
N GLU A 419 -7.05 37.97 11.35
CA GLU A 419 -6.59 37.84 12.73
C GLU A 419 -7.29 36.67 13.45
N LYS A 420 -8.61 36.52 13.30
CA LYS A 420 -9.34 35.40 13.89
C LYS A 420 -8.90 34.03 13.34
N ALA A 421 -8.61 33.95 12.03
CA ALA A 421 -8.08 32.73 11.42
C ALA A 421 -6.66 32.41 11.92
N TYR A 422 -5.83 33.43 12.09
CA TYR A 422 -4.48 33.31 12.65
C TYR A 422 -4.50 32.82 14.10
N ASP A 423 -5.35 33.41 14.95
CA ASP A 423 -5.50 32.99 16.35
C ASP A 423 -6.00 31.54 16.47
N SER A 424 -6.93 31.14 15.59
CA SER A 424 -7.42 29.76 15.52
C SER A 424 -6.31 28.78 15.12
N MET A 425 -5.48 29.14 14.13
CA MET A 425 -4.35 28.33 13.69
C MET A 425 -3.28 28.22 14.78
N ALA A 426 -2.96 29.33 15.46
CA ALA A 426 -2.03 29.35 16.58
C ALA A 426 -2.50 28.48 17.75
N GLY A 427 -3.80 28.45 18.04
CA GLY A 427 -4.39 27.53 19.01
C GLY A 427 -4.17 26.06 18.62
N THR A 428 -4.41 25.73 17.35
CA THR A 428 -4.24 24.36 16.84
C THR A 428 -2.78 23.89 16.86
N LEU A 429 -1.82 24.80 16.66
CA LEU A 429 -0.39 24.49 16.75
C LEU A 429 0.06 24.22 18.18
N LYS A 430 -0.45 24.98 19.16
CA LYS A 430 -0.17 24.78 20.59
C LYS A 430 -0.62 23.42 21.12
N ASP A 431 -1.67 22.85 20.54
CA ASP A 431 -2.17 21.54 20.93
C ASP A 431 -1.31 20.36 20.43
N ARG A 432 -0.45 20.59 19.42
CA ARG A 432 0.27 19.52 18.69
C ARG A 432 1.78 19.59 18.77
N HIS A 433 2.34 20.71 19.20
CA HIS A 433 3.77 20.99 19.15
C HIS A 433 4.28 21.51 20.49
N THR A 434 5.57 21.32 20.74
CA THR A 434 6.25 21.91 21.89
C THR A 434 6.24 23.44 21.81
N PRO A 435 6.33 24.17 22.94
CA PRO A 435 6.36 25.64 22.92
C PRO A 435 7.46 26.21 21.99
N GLU A 436 8.63 25.57 21.96
CA GLU A 436 9.76 25.96 21.12
C GLU A 436 9.47 25.74 19.62
N GLU A 437 8.83 24.63 19.26
CA GLU A 437 8.39 24.36 17.89
C GLU A 437 7.30 25.33 17.45
N VAL A 438 6.33 25.63 18.33
CA VAL A 438 5.28 26.61 18.06
C VAL A 438 5.89 27.99 17.84
N GLU A 439 6.84 28.41 18.67
CA GLU A 439 7.53 29.69 18.51
C GLU A 439 8.28 29.77 17.17
N ALA A 440 9.00 28.70 16.79
CA ALA A 440 9.72 28.64 15.52
C ALA A 440 8.77 28.69 14.30
N ILE A 441 7.64 27.99 14.36
CA ILE A 441 6.61 27.98 13.31
C ILE A 441 5.99 29.37 13.19
N MET A 442 5.58 29.97 14.31
CA MET A 442 4.95 31.29 14.32
C MET A 442 5.91 32.39 13.86
N ALA A 443 7.19 32.32 14.24
CA ALA A 443 8.21 33.24 13.75
C ALA A 443 8.43 33.15 12.23
N THR A 444 8.24 31.95 11.65
CA THR A 444 8.32 31.76 10.19
C THR A 444 7.09 32.37 9.50
N ILE A 445 5.90 32.13 10.04
CA ILE A 445 4.65 32.68 9.49
C ILE A 445 4.66 34.21 9.54
N GLU A 446 5.11 34.81 10.64
CA GLU A 446 5.16 36.27 10.76
C GLU A 446 6.16 36.89 9.77
N ARG A 447 7.27 36.20 9.50
CA ARG A 447 8.23 36.61 8.48
C ARG A 447 7.63 36.55 7.07
N GLU A 448 6.93 35.47 6.72
CA GLU A 448 6.23 35.36 5.43
C GLU A 448 5.16 36.45 5.30
N ARG A 449 4.39 36.70 6.35
CA ARG A 449 3.37 37.75 6.39
C ARG A 449 3.99 39.12 6.12
N GLN A 450 5.09 39.45 6.80
CA GLN A 450 5.77 40.72 6.60
C GLN A 450 6.34 40.84 5.17
N GLU A 451 6.91 39.77 4.61
CA GLU A 451 7.41 39.77 3.23
C GLU A 451 6.29 39.97 2.20
N VAL A 452 5.10 39.40 2.44
CA VAL A 452 3.91 39.62 1.60
C VAL A 452 3.50 41.09 1.67
N ILE A 453 3.40 41.68 2.86
CA ILE A 453 3.04 43.10 3.05
C ILE A 453 4.07 44.01 2.37
N ASP A 454 5.36 43.75 2.56
CA ASP A 454 6.44 44.55 1.98
C ASP A 454 6.45 44.45 0.45
N THR A 455 6.25 43.25 -0.09
CA THR A 455 6.20 43.01 -1.54
C THR A 455 4.97 43.66 -2.15
N LEU A 456 3.79 43.53 -1.53
CA LEU A 456 2.56 44.16 -1.97
C LEU A 456 2.68 45.70 -1.96
N THR A 457 3.29 46.26 -0.92
CA THR A 457 3.51 47.71 -0.79
C THR A 457 4.51 48.23 -1.82
N ARG A 458 5.57 47.46 -2.12
CA ARG A 458 6.65 47.87 -3.03
C ARG A 458 6.32 47.68 -4.51
N GLU A 459 5.76 46.52 -4.85
CA GLU A 459 5.58 46.07 -6.24
C GLU A 459 4.14 46.27 -6.73
N GLY A 460 3.16 46.35 -5.80
CA GLY A 460 1.75 46.18 -6.14
C GLY A 460 1.48 44.79 -6.75
N GLY A 461 0.25 44.56 -7.18
CA GLY A 461 -0.15 43.32 -7.84
C GLY A 461 -1.16 42.50 -7.04
N ASP A 462 -1.46 41.31 -7.55
CA ASP A 462 -2.43 40.40 -6.96
C ASP A 462 -1.87 39.72 -5.69
N ILE A 463 -2.69 39.68 -4.65
CA ILE A 463 -2.28 39.16 -3.33
C ILE A 463 -1.94 37.67 -3.38
N ASP A 464 -2.65 36.87 -4.18
CA ASP A 464 -2.43 35.44 -4.27
C ASP A 464 -1.15 35.12 -5.03
N GLU A 465 -0.83 35.89 -6.08
CA GLU A 465 0.44 35.79 -6.79
C GLU A 465 1.64 36.13 -5.87
N ILE A 466 1.49 37.15 -5.04
CA ILE A 466 2.53 37.54 -4.07
C ILE A 466 2.70 36.47 -2.99
N ILE A 467 1.60 35.94 -2.44
CA ILE A 467 1.63 34.84 -1.47
C ILE A 467 2.33 33.61 -2.08
N ALA A 468 1.98 33.24 -3.31
CA ALA A 468 2.62 32.11 -3.99
C ALA A 468 4.12 32.33 -4.21
N LYS A 469 4.52 33.56 -4.56
CA LYS A 469 5.92 33.97 -4.75
C LYS A 469 6.71 33.90 -3.45
N VAL A 470 6.16 34.40 -2.33
CA VAL A 470 6.80 34.35 -1.00
C VAL A 470 6.93 32.91 -0.53
N ARG A 471 5.87 32.10 -0.61
CA ARG A 471 5.91 30.68 -0.23
C ARG A 471 6.93 29.87 -1.01
N ARG A 472 7.11 30.15 -2.31
CA ARG A 472 8.15 29.51 -3.12
C ARG A 472 9.55 29.82 -2.58
N ARG A 473 9.83 31.09 -2.26
CA ARG A 473 11.12 31.51 -1.68
C ARG A 473 11.36 30.87 -0.31
N THR A 474 10.35 30.78 0.54
CA THR A 474 10.49 30.12 1.85
C THR A 474 10.88 28.66 1.70
N ARG A 475 10.25 27.93 0.76
CA ARG A 475 10.60 26.51 0.50
C ARG A 475 12.01 26.36 -0.06
N GLU A 476 12.41 27.24 -0.97
CA GLU A 476 13.78 27.27 -1.50
C GLU A 476 14.79 27.48 -0.35
N ARG A 477 14.52 28.44 0.55
CA ARG A 477 15.39 28.69 1.70
C ARG A 477 15.40 27.54 2.72
N GLN A 478 14.27 26.87 2.93
CA GLN A 478 14.20 25.67 3.76
C GLN A 478 15.05 24.53 3.17
N ALA A 479 14.94 24.31 1.86
CA ALA A 479 15.76 23.30 1.17
C ALA A 479 17.26 23.59 1.30
N GLU A 480 17.66 24.85 1.15
CA GLU A 480 19.05 25.29 1.39
C GLU A 480 19.50 25.01 2.83
N LEU A 481 18.69 25.35 3.84
CA LEU A 481 19.02 25.09 5.24
C LEU A 481 19.14 23.59 5.55
N TYR A 482 18.25 22.75 5.01
CA TYR A 482 18.35 21.30 5.15
C TYR A 482 19.64 20.77 4.53
N GLN A 483 20.04 21.30 3.39
CA GLN A 483 21.31 20.94 2.76
C GLN A 483 22.51 21.40 3.61
N GLU A 484 22.49 22.63 4.14
CA GLU A 484 23.52 23.15 5.04
C GLU A 484 23.66 22.28 6.30
N ILE A 485 22.55 21.88 6.93
CA ILE A 485 22.53 20.99 8.09
C ILE A 485 23.13 19.62 7.75
N ASN A 486 22.73 19.03 6.62
CA ASN A 486 23.26 17.75 6.19
C ASN A 486 24.76 17.82 5.91
N GLU A 487 25.24 18.90 5.28
CA GLU A 487 26.67 19.12 5.07
C GLU A 487 27.42 19.37 6.38
N GLU A 488 26.82 20.06 7.35
CA GLU A 488 27.42 20.31 8.65
C GLU A 488 27.49 19.02 9.49
N MET A 489 26.44 18.17 9.44
CA MET A 489 26.45 16.85 10.07
C MET A 489 27.50 15.93 9.44
N ALA A 490 27.64 15.98 8.11
CA ALA A 490 28.68 15.24 7.40
C ALA A 490 30.10 15.74 7.76
N LYS A 491 30.30 17.06 7.90
CA LYS A 491 31.59 17.67 8.29
C LYS A 491 31.94 17.47 9.75
N LYS A 492 30.96 17.47 10.64
CA LYS A 492 31.17 17.25 12.08
C LYS A 492 31.55 15.81 12.40
N GLY A 493 31.52 14.90 11.41
CA GLY A 493 32.05 13.56 11.54
C GLY A 493 31.59 12.93 12.84
N VAL A 494 30.28 12.71 12.97
CA VAL A 494 29.76 11.85 14.03
C VAL A 494 30.38 10.47 13.79
N GLN A 495 31.58 10.27 14.32
CA GLN A 495 32.10 8.98 14.67
C GLN A 495 31.10 8.44 15.67
N GLU A 496 30.15 7.64 15.18
CA GLU A 496 29.46 6.68 16.02
C GLU A 496 30.52 6.00 16.89
N GLY A 497 30.33 6.11 18.20
CA GLY A 497 31.39 5.94 19.20
C GLY A 497 32.28 4.74 18.93
N GLU A 498 33.56 5.04 18.68
CA GLU A 498 34.64 4.07 18.84
C GLU A 498 34.63 3.65 20.32
N ILE A 499 34.07 2.46 20.58
CA ILE A 499 34.14 1.81 21.89
C ILE A 499 35.63 1.56 22.16
N VAL A 500 36.21 2.39 23.01
CA VAL A 500 37.53 2.17 23.59
C VAL A 500 37.47 0.87 24.39
N SER A 501 37.96 -0.21 23.80
CA SER A 501 38.22 -1.45 24.51
C SER A 501 39.30 -1.17 25.56
N GLU A 502 38.92 -1.15 26.84
CA GLU A 502 39.87 -1.22 27.95
C GLU A 502 40.69 -2.51 27.82
N GLU A 503 41.97 -2.36 27.48
CA GLU A 503 42.97 -3.43 27.60
C GLU A 503 43.05 -3.89 29.06
N LYS A 504 42.42 -5.02 29.36
CA LYS A 504 42.72 -5.79 30.57
C LYS A 504 44.12 -6.37 30.42
N LYS A 505 45.08 -5.77 31.15
CA LYS A 505 46.37 -6.38 31.46
C LYS A 505 46.16 -7.77 32.09
N GLU A 506 46.62 -8.80 31.39
CA GLU A 506 46.85 -10.12 31.99
C GLU A 506 48.07 -10.02 32.91
N ASP A 507 47.83 -10.22 34.21
CA ASP A 507 48.87 -10.39 35.21
C ASP A 507 49.49 -11.79 35.07
N ASP A 508 50.67 -11.78 34.49
CA ASP A 508 51.59 -12.91 34.35
C ASP A 508 52.21 -13.24 35.73
N THR A 509 51.51 -14.01 36.57
CA THR A 509 52.09 -14.55 37.81
C THR A 509 52.61 -15.96 37.62
N ASN A 510 53.83 -15.98 37.09
CA ASN A 510 54.74 -17.12 37.02
C ASN A 510 55.24 -17.48 38.44
N GLY A 511 54.61 -18.46 39.09
CA GLY A 511 55.00 -18.99 40.40
C GLY A 511 55.70 -20.34 40.29
N ARG A 512 57.04 -20.32 40.25
CA ARG A 512 57.93 -21.49 40.29
C ARG A 512 58.60 -21.60 41.67
N LYS A 513 58.83 -22.84 42.13
CA LYS A 513 59.53 -23.34 43.35
C LYS A 513 58.57 -23.60 44.53
N SER A 514 58.59 -24.73 45.22
CA SER A 514 59.64 -25.75 45.46
C SER A 514 59.06 -27.16 45.58
#